data_AF-A0A8T2FC57-F1
#
_entry.id   AF-A0A8T2FC57-F1
#
_cell.length_a   1.000
_cell.length_b   1.000
_cell.length_c   1.000
_cell.angle_alpha   90.00
_cell.angle_beta   90.00
_cell.angle_gamma   90.00
#
_symmetry.space_group_name_H-M   'P 1'
#
loop_
_entity.id
_entity.type
_entity.pdbx_description
1 polymer ?
#
loop_
_entity_poly.entity_id
_entity_poly.type
_entity_poly.pdbx_seq_one_letter_code
_entity_poly.pdbx_strand_id
1 'polypeptide(L)'
;MMVLNLPQELLEEILCRVPATSLKQLRLTCKEWNRLFNDRTFSRKHFDKAPKQFLITVLEERCRLSSLSINLHSGFPSEEFTGELSPIDYHSNSSQVIIMKIFHCDGLFLCTILKDTRIVVWNPCTGQKKWIQTGENLDENGQDFVLGYHQDNKSCDKSYKILSYKGYNYGDQEFKIYDIKSNSWRNLDVTPIPSNYFTCSDYRVSLKGNTYWFAYDLKDEQLGLISFDYTTERFERLWLPFQCDISDHDYSLSVVGEEKLSVLLQLKDAPRREIWITNKMDDETKEMSWRKLFEVEVGTRYYMWSGRPFLVDEEKKIVVCCEKCQKKSQPVITVSMVEADSNATRVYFPVVTMTSYWPHFVDYVPSLIQIQQSEANEKELNS
;
A
#
# COMPACT_ATOMS: atom_id res chain seq x y z
N MET A 1 -5.68 -33.86 20.23
CA MET A 1 -4.40 -33.38 19.66
C MET A 1 -3.65 -32.72 20.82
N MET A 2 -2.52 -33.27 21.24
CA MET A 2 -1.76 -32.75 22.39
C MET A 2 -1.25 -31.35 22.06
N VAL A 3 -1.82 -30.33 22.68
CA VAL A 3 -1.16 -29.03 22.82
C VAL A 3 -0.02 -29.28 23.79
N LEU A 4 1.22 -29.09 23.32
CA LEU A 4 2.41 -29.08 24.18
C LEU A 4 2.13 -28.15 25.37
N ASN A 5 2.45 -28.58 26.60
CA ASN A 5 2.33 -27.77 27.82
C ASN A 5 3.34 -26.59 27.82
N LEU A 6 3.28 -25.74 26.80
CA LEU A 6 4.00 -24.48 26.76
C LEU A 6 3.22 -23.46 27.61
N PRO A 7 3.91 -22.67 28.45
CA PRO A 7 3.33 -21.46 29.02
C PRO A 7 2.72 -20.57 27.94
N GLN A 8 1.56 -19.97 28.23
CA GLN A 8 0.82 -19.11 27.29
C GLN A 8 1.70 -17.99 26.72
N GLU A 9 2.56 -17.38 27.54
CA GLU A 9 3.46 -16.32 27.13
C GLU A 9 4.45 -16.77 26.03
N LEU A 10 5.05 -17.95 26.18
CA LEU A 10 5.97 -18.50 25.18
C LEU A 10 5.24 -18.87 23.89
N LEU A 11 4.02 -19.40 24.01
CA LEU A 11 3.19 -19.70 22.86
C LEU A 11 2.82 -18.43 22.08
N GLU A 12 2.40 -17.37 22.76
CA GLU A 12 2.17 -16.06 22.16
C GLU A 12 3.44 -15.52 21.49
N GLU A 13 4.60 -15.69 22.11
CA GLU A 13 5.89 -15.25 21.57
C GLU A 13 6.28 -15.98 20.28
N ILE A 14 5.98 -17.27 20.20
CA ILE A 14 6.18 -18.08 19.00
C ILE A 14 5.22 -17.62 17.91
N LEU A 15 3.93 -17.51 18.22
CA LEU A 15 2.90 -17.14 17.25
C LEU A 15 3.09 -15.71 16.71
N CYS A 16 3.61 -14.78 17.52
CA CYS A 16 3.98 -13.44 17.07
C CYS A 16 5.01 -13.43 15.94
N ARG A 17 5.78 -14.51 15.75
CA ARG A 17 6.80 -14.65 14.70
C ARG A 17 6.34 -15.53 13.53
N VAL A 18 5.11 -16.02 13.55
CA VAL A 18 4.53 -16.81 12.44
C VAL A 18 3.90 -15.85 11.42
N PRO A 19 4.01 -16.08 10.10
CA PRO A 19 3.36 -15.23 9.11
C PRO A 19 1.85 -15.11 9.32
N ALA A 20 1.27 -13.93 9.06
CA ALA A 20 -0.16 -13.67 9.29
C ALA A 20 -1.07 -14.61 8.47
N THR A 21 -0.64 -14.97 7.26
CA THR A 21 -1.36 -15.90 6.36
C THR A 21 -1.48 -17.30 6.96
N SER A 22 -0.44 -17.79 7.64
CA SER A 22 -0.49 -19.07 8.37
C SER A 22 -1.40 -18.97 9.59
N LEU A 23 -1.34 -17.86 10.34
CA LEU A 23 -2.23 -17.64 11.49
C LEU A 23 -3.70 -17.53 11.06
N LYS A 24 -3.99 -16.96 9.89
CA LYS A 24 -5.34 -16.93 9.30
C LYS A 24 -5.91 -18.34 9.15
N GLN A 25 -5.12 -19.31 8.71
CA GLN A 25 -5.55 -20.70 8.58
C GLN A 25 -5.75 -21.35 9.96
N LEU A 26 -4.82 -21.12 10.90
CA LEU A 26 -4.93 -21.62 12.28
C LEU A 26 -6.18 -21.09 12.99
N ARG A 27 -6.61 -19.86 12.67
CA ARG A 27 -7.85 -19.25 13.18
C ARG A 27 -9.08 -20.16 13.00
N LEU A 28 -9.12 -20.93 11.92
CA LEU A 28 -10.26 -21.79 11.56
C LEU A 28 -10.27 -23.11 12.35
N THR A 29 -9.20 -23.43 13.09
CA THR A 29 -9.04 -24.73 13.75
C THR A 29 -9.65 -24.79 15.15
N CYS A 30 -9.64 -23.70 15.93
CA CYS A 30 -10.27 -23.66 17.24
C CYS A 30 -10.66 -22.23 17.70
N LYS A 31 -11.59 -22.15 18.66
CA LYS A 31 -12.09 -20.89 19.22
C LYS A 31 -11.03 -20.12 20.01
N GLU A 32 -10.08 -20.81 20.62
CA GLU A 32 -9.02 -20.19 21.41
C GLU A 32 -8.04 -19.42 20.52
N TRP A 33 -7.58 -20.02 19.42
CA TRP A 33 -6.80 -19.33 18.39
C TRP A 33 -7.57 -18.16 17.78
N ASN A 34 -8.85 -18.36 17.47
CA ASN A 34 -9.68 -17.28 16.97
C ASN A 34 -9.79 -16.11 17.96
N ARG A 35 -9.91 -16.38 19.26
CA ARG A 35 -9.93 -15.33 20.28
C ARG A 35 -8.57 -14.62 20.37
N LEU A 36 -7.46 -15.37 20.42
CA LEU A 36 -6.12 -14.81 20.52
C LEU A 36 -5.77 -13.92 19.33
N PHE A 37 -6.05 -14.35 18.10
CA PHE A 37 -5.74 -13.57 16.90
C PHE A 37 -6.69 -12.38 16.68
N ASN A 38 -7.76 -12.29 17.47
CA ASN A 38 -8.63 -11.12 17.55
C ASN A 38 -8.30 -10.21 18.74
N ASP A 39 -7.33 -10.57 19.58
CA ASP A 39 -6.85 -9.70 20.64
C ASP A 39 -5.97 -8.58 20.05
N ARG A 40 -6.31 -7.32 20.35
CA ARG A 40 -5.61 -6.16 19.80
C ARG A 40 -4.15 -6.10 20.23
N THR A 41 -3.86 -6.53 21.46
CA THR A 41 -2.49 -6.56 22.01
C THR A 41 -1.64 -7.57 21.25
N PHE A 42 -2.19 -8.76 21.00
CA PHE A 42 -1.57 -9.79 20.18
C PHE A 42 -1.36 -9.31 18.75
N SER A 43 -2.40 -8.81 18.06
CA SER A 43 -2.31 -8.35 16.68
C SER A 43 -1.23 -7.28 16.48
N ARG A 44 -1.05 -6.39 17.46
CA ARG A 44 0.03 -5.40 17.42
C ARG A 44 1.41 -6.03 17.61
N LYS A 45 1.59 -6.83 18.67
CA LYS A 45 2.87 -7.54 18.92
C LYS A 45 3.26 -8.40 17.73
N HIS A 46 2.27 -9.03 17.09
CA HIS A 46 2.41 -9.80 15.87
C HIS A 46 2.83 -8.90 14.71
N PHE A 47 2.15 -7.77 14.46
CA PHE A 47 2.53 -6.86 13.38
C PHE A 47 3.98 -6.37 13.48
N ASP A 48 4.50 -6.15 14.69
CA ASP A 48 5.87 -5.68 14.90
C ASP A 48 6.93 -6.79 14.72
N LYS A 49 6.57 -8.05 14.98
CA LYS A 49 7.53 -9.18 15.04
C LYS A 49 7.41 -10.16 13.88
N ALA A 50 6.26 -10.20 13.23
CA ALA A 50 5.97 -11.21 12.22
C ALA A 50 6.83 -10.97 10.97
N PRO A 51 7.27 -12.06 10.31
CA PRO A 51 7.90 -11.94 9.01
C PRO A 51 6.92 -11.26 8.05
N LYS A 52 7.37 -10.17 7.45
CA LYS A 52 6.61 -9.43 6.45
C LYS A 52 6.60 -10.26 5.18
N GLN A 53 5.40 -10.61 4.71
CA GLN A 53 5.20 -11.27 3.43
C GLN A 53 4.76 -10.22 2.43
N PHE A 54 5.47 -10.10 1.32
CA PHE A 54 5.09 -9.19 0.25
C PHE A 54 4.21 -9.94 -0.74
N LEU A 55 2.96 -9.55 -0.77
CA LEU A 55 1.97 -10.07 -1.69
C LEU A 55 1.77 -9.03 -2.79
N ILE A 56 2.19 -9.38 -4.00
CA ILE A 56 1.84 -8.58 -5.17
C ILE A 56 0.37 -8.82 -5.45
N THR A 57 -0.45 -7.82 -5.15
CA THR A 57 -1.87 -7.87 -5.44
C THR A 57 -2.14 -7.21 -6.78
N VAL A 58 -2.81 -7.94 -7.68
CA VAL A 58 -3.17 -7.49 -9.02
C VAL A 58 -4.67 -7.35 -9.12
N LEU A 59 -5.12 -6.16 -9.50
CA LEU A 59 -6.52 -5.96 -9.89
C LEU A 59 -6.73 -6.43 -11.34
N GLU A 60 -7.42 -7.56 -11.49
CA GLU A 60 -7.76 -8.17 -12.78
C GLU A 60 -9.14 -7.74 -13.30
N GLU A 61 -9.51 -8.26 -14.48
CA GLU A 61 -10.84 -8.09 -15.03
C GLU A 61 -11.94 -8.52 -14.07
N ARG A 62 -13.05 -7.78 -14.04
CA ARG A 62 -14.17 -8.00 -13.12
C ARG A 62 -13.79 -7.84 -11.63
N CYS A 63 -12.69 -7.15 -11.35
CA CYS A 63 -12.26 -6.74 -10.01
C CYS A 63 -11.90 -7.88 -9.07
N ARG A 64 -11.28 -8.89 -9.66
CA ARG A 64 -10.63 -9.96 -8.91
C ARG A 64 -9.29 -9.45 -8.44
N LEU A 65 -9.00 -9.59 -7.15
CA LEU A 65 -7.64 -9.42 -6.65
C LEU A 65 -6.96 -10.77 -6.65
N SER A 66 -5.95 -10.91 -7.51
CA SER A 66 -5.03 -12.04 -7.48
C SER A 66 -3.82 -11.63 -6.65
N SER A 67 -3.41 -12.50 -5.73
CA SER A 67 -2.24 -12.25 -4.89
C SER A 67 -1.15 -13.26 -5.19
N LEU A 68 0.04 -12.74 -5.50
CA LEU A 68 1.26 -13.49 -5.73
C LEU A 68 2.20 -13.28 -4.54
N SER A 69 2.52 -14.37 -3.85
CA SER A 69 3.54 -14.36 -2.80
C SER A 69 4.93 -14.35 -3.43
N ILE A 70 5.76 -13.38 -3.04
CA ILE A 70 7.17 -13.32 -3.45
C ILE A 70 8.05 -13.61 -2.24
N ASN A 71 8.69 -14.78 -2.25
CA ASN A 71 9.73 -15.10 -1.28
C ASN A 71 11.09 -14.61 -1.79
N LEU A 72 11.56 -13.50 -1.25
CA LEU A 72 12.88 -12.94 -1.59
C LEU A 72 14.03 -13.74 -0.95
N HIS A 73 13.79 -14.54 0.09
CA HIS A 73 14.83 -15.29 0.80
C HIS A 73 15.40 -16.47 0.00
N SER A 74 14.61 -17.13 -0.85
CA SER A 74 15.05 -18.29 -1.64
C SER A 74 15.80 -17.95 -2.94
N GLY A 75 15.96 -16.66 -3.28
CA GLY A 75 16.60 -16.25 -4.55
C GLY A 75 15.77 -16.55 -5.80
N PHE A 76 14.59 -17.17 -5.62
CA PHE A 76 13.57 -17.36 -6.63
C PHE A 76 12.20 -17.09 -6.00
N PRO A 77 11.32 -16.33 -6.67
CA PRO A 77 9.93 -16.24 -6.26
C PRO A 77 9.30 -17.63 -6.40
N SER A 78 8.95 -18.26 -5.29
CA SER A 78 8.10 -19.45 -5.30
C SER A 78 6.65 -19.00 -5.49
N GLU A 79 6.03 -19.44 -6.58
CA GLU A 79 4.62 -19.18 -6.86
C GLU A 79 3.74 -19.92 -5.84
N GLU A 80 3.29 -19.20 -4.83
CA GLU A 80 2.10 -19.59 -4.07
C GLU A 80 0.99 -18.61 -4.43
N PHE A 81 0.15 -19.03 -5.39
CA PHE A 81 -1.09 -18.33 -5.67
C PHE A 81 -2.00 -18.45 -4.44
N THR A 82 -2.19 -17.34 -3.73
CA THR A 82 -2.93 -17.35 -2.46
C THR A 82 -4.46 -17.33 -2.62
N GLY A 83 -4.97 -17.41 -3.85
CA GLY A 83 -6.41 -17.42 -4.15
C GLY A 83 -6.96 -16.08 -4.64
N GLU A 84 -8.20 -16.10 -5.14
CA GLU A 84 -8.99 -14.92 -5.49
C GLU A 84 -9.46 -14.23 -4.20
N LEU A 85 -9.05 -12.97 -4.01
CA LEU A 85 -9.53 -12.14 -2.91
C LEU A 85 -10.60 -11.21 -3.47
N SER A 86 -11.80 -11.27 -2.92
CA SER A 86 -12.87 -10.33 -3.24
C SER A 86 -13.28 -9.58 -1.97
N PRO A 87 -13.32 -8.23 -2.00
CA PRO A 87 -13.94 -7.48 -0.91
C PRO A 87 -15.45 -7.70 -0.84
N ILE A 88 -16.07 -8.42 -1.79
CA ILE A 88 -17.52 -8.59 -1.88
C ILE A 88 -17.88 -10.07 -1.98
N ASP A 89 -18.83 -10.49 -1.15
CA ASP A 89 -19.38 -11.84 -1.23
C ASP A 89 -20.37 -11.85 -2.41
N TYR A 90 -20.05 -12.62 -3.45
CA TYR A 90 -20.90 -12.77 -4.64
C TYR A 90 -22.13 -13.61 -4.31
N HIS A 91 -23.04 -13.04 -3.51
CA HIS A 91 -24.37 -13.57 -3.32
C HIS A 91 -25.37 -12.50 -3.75
N SER A 92 -25.99 -12.74 -4.92
CA SER A 92 -27.12 -12.02 -5.54
C SER A 92 -26.79 -11.24 -6.82
N ASN A 93 -27.65 -11.42 -7.82
CA ASN A 93 -27.64 -10.88 -9.19
C ASN A 93 -27.70 -9.34 -9.31
N SER A 94 -26.92 -8.59 -8.54
CA SER A 94 -26.80 -7.13 -8.68
C SER A 94 -25.44 -6.76 -9.28
N SER A 95 -25.44 -5.74 -10.14
CA SER A 95 -24.32 -5.15 -10.87
C SER A 95 -22.93 -5.42 -10.30
N GLN A 96 -22.01 -5.94 -11.13
CA GLN A 96 -20.61 -6.15 -10.79
C GLN A 96 -20.02 -4.87 -10.20
N VAL A 97 -19.66 -4.91 -8.93
CA VAL A 97 -18.98 -3.80 -8.26
C VAL A 97 -17.54 -3.78 -8.75
N ILE A 98 -17.12 -2.65 -9.32
CA ILE A 98 -15.81 -2.52 -9.94
C ILE A 98 -14.91 -1.68 -9.04
N ILE A 99 -13.86 -2.27 -8.46
CA ILE A 99 -12.81 -1.54 -7.75
C ILE A 99 -12.04 -0.69 -8.76
N MET A 100 -11.83 0.58 -8.46
CA MET A 100 -11.12 1.52 -9.32
C MET A 100 -9.70 1.79 -8.84
N LYS A 101 -9.52 2.09 -7.55
CA LYS A 101 -8.20 2.31 -6.94
C LYS A 101 -8.07 1.52 -5.64
N ILE A 102 -6.84 1.13 -5.31
CA ILE A 102 -6.49 0.48 -4.05
C ILE A 102 -5.32 1.24 -3.44
N PHE A 103 -5.43 1.55 -2.15
CA PHE A 103 -4.37 2.12 -1.33
C PHE A 103 -4.10 1.22 -0.11
N HIS A 104 -2.85 0.96 0.21
CA HIS A 104 -2.45 0.10 1.33
C HIS A 104 -1.89 0.89 2.51
N CYS A 105 -2.32 0.53 3.71
CA CYS A 105 -1.78 1.01 4.99
C CYS A 105 -1.87 -0.13 6.02
N ASP A 106 -0.76 -0.58 6.60
CA ASP A 106 -0.76 -1.46 7.78
C ASP A 106 -1.49 -2.82 7.57
N GLY A 107 -1.52 -3.32 6.32
CA GLY A 107 -2.28 -4.51 5.93
C GLY A 107 -3.79 -4.28 5.80
N LEU A 108 -4.22 -3.02 5.79
CA LEU A 108 -5.56 -2.59 5.38
C LEU A 108 -5.51 -2.03 3.96
N PHE A 109 -6.51 -2.37 3.17
CA PHE A 109 -6.79 -1.75 1.89
C PHE A 109 -7.89 -0.72 2.02
N LEU A 110 -7.70 0.41 1.38
CA LEU A 110 -8.75 1.36 1.05
C LEU A 110 -9.04 1.24 -0.44
N CYS A 111 -10.26 0.84 -0.78
CA CYS A 111 -10.69 0.66 -2.16
C CYS A 111 -11.76 1.68 -2.54
N THR A 112 -11.58 2.34 -3.68
CA THR A 112 -12.62 3.13 -4.34
C THR A 112 -13.36 2.27 -5.35
N ILE A 113 -14.64 2.57 -5.54
CA ILE A 113 -15.53 1.77 -6.39
C ILE A 113 -16.05 2.65 -7.54
N LEU A 114 -15.90 2.15 -8.76
CA LEU A 114 -16.38 2.78 -9.98
C LEU A 114 -17.91 2.95 -9.92
N LYS A 115 -18.39 4.17 -10.19
CA LYS A 115 -19.81 4.57 -10.19
C LYS A 115 -20.56 4.27 -8.89
N ASP A 116 -19.86 4.17 -7.77
CA ASP A 116 -20.47 4.07 -6.44
C ASP A 116 -20.09 5.32 -5.61
N THR A 117 -20.93 5.64 -4.64
CA THR A 117 -20.76 6.75 -3.70
C THR A 117 -20.14 6.28 -2.38
N ARG A 118 -19.62 5.05 -2.38
CA ARG A 118 -19.04 4.37 -1.22
C ARG A 118 -17.61 3.95 -1.50
N ILE A 119 -16.83 3.97 -0.44
CA ILE A 119 -15.48 3.38 -0.37
C ILE A 119 -15.50 2.26 0.67
N VAL A 120 -14.54 1.33 0.57
CA VAL A 120 -14.41 0.23 1.53
C VAL A 120 -13.01 0.19 2.11
N VAL A 121 -12.94 0.12 3.44
CA VAL A 121 -11.73 -0.31 4.15
C VAL A 121 -11.85 -1.81 4.35
N TRP A 122 -10.84 -2.56 3.92
CA TRP A 122 -10.87 -4.02 3.89
C TRP A 122 -9.54 -4.58 4.38
N ASN A 123 -9.60 -5.58 5.26
CA ASN A 123 -8.44 -6.41 5.60
C ASN A 123 -8.58 -7.77 4.88
N PRO A 124 -7.80 -8.02 3.81
CA PRO A 124 -7.85 -9.31 3.10
C PRO A 124 -7.40 -10.51 3.93
N CYS A 125 -6.53 -10.30 4.93
CA CYS A 125 -6.07 -11.36 5.82
C CYS A 125 -7.18 -11.79 6.79
N THR A 126 -7.86 -10.86 7.45
CA THR A 126 -8.89 -11.21 8.44
C THR A 126 -10.30 -11.36 7.85
N GLY A 127 -10.51 -10.82 6.64
CA GLY A 127 -11.80 -10.75 5.94
C GLY A 127 -12.69 -9.58 6.39
N GLN A 128 -12.25 -8.77 7.35
CA GLN A 128 -13.03 -7.64 7.86
C GLN A 128 -13.20 -6.54 6.82
N LYS A 129 -14.40 -5.97 6.74
CA LYS A 129 -14.77 -4.93 5.77
C LYS A 129 -15.54 -3.82 6.50
N LYS A 130 -15.31 -2.58 6.13
CA LYS A 130 -16.09 -1.41 6.57
C LYS A 130 -16.42 -0.53 5.37
N TRP A 131 -17.69 -0.47 5.03
CA TRP A 131 -18.23 0.39 3.98
C TRP A 131 -18.45 1.79 4.53
N ILE A 132 -18.06 2.81 3.76
CA ILE A 132 -18.12 4.21 4.17
C ILE A 132 -18.77 5.00 3.03
N GLN A 133 -19.81 5.75 3.37
CA GLN A 133 -20.49 6.66 2.45
C GLN A 133 -19.68 7.95 2.29
N THR A 134 -19.44 8.39 1.06
CA THR A 134 -18.74 9.66 0.77
C THR A 134 -19.69 10.79 0.40
N GLY A 135 -20.91 10.46 -0.04
CA GLY A 135 -21.99 11.40 -0.35
C GLY A 135 -22.00 11.94 -1.79
N GLU A 136 -20.98 11.65 -2.58
CA GLU A 136 -20.82 12.12 -3.97
C GLU A 136 -20.32 10.99 -4.88
N ASN A 137 -20.66 11.04 -6.17
CA ASN A 137 -20.13 10.10 -7.16
C ASN A 137 -18.63 10.33 -7.33
N LEU A 138 -17.83 9.29 -7.06
CA LEU A 138 -16.37 9.41 -7.03
C LEU A 138 -15.75 9.69 -8.41
N ASP A 139 -16.36 9.17 -9.47
CA ASP A 139 -15.84 9.27 -10.84
C ASP A 139 -15.98 10.67 -11.46
N GLU A 140 -16.96 11.45 -11.00
CA GLU A 140 -17.33 12.73 -11.63
C GLU A 140 -16.56 13.92 -11.01
N ASN A 141 -16.10 13.77 -9.76
CA ASN A 141 -15.58 14.89 -8.96
C ASN A 141 -14.05 14.91 -8.81
N GLY A 142 -13.33 13.95 -9.38
CA GLY A 142 -11.86 13.86 -9.26
C GLY A 142 -11.37 13.67 -7.82
N GLN A 143 -12.23 13.13 -6.95
CA GLN A 143 -11.94 12.89 -5.54
C GLN A 143 -11.07 11.64 -5.39
N ASP A 144 -9.99 11.76 -4.61
CA ASP A 144 -9.13 10.64 -4.25
C ASP A 144 -9.06 10.46 -2.73
N PHE A 145 -8.65 9.27 -2.31
CA PHE A 145 -8.65 8.89 -0.90
C PHE A 145 -7.37 8.14 -0.52
N VAL A 146 -6.81 8.49 0.63
CA VAL A 146 -5.64 7.83 1.20
C VAL A 146 -5.87 7.52 2.68
N LEU A 147 -5.40 6.36 3.12
CA LEU A 147 -5.57 5.84 4.48
C LEU A 147 -4.31 6.06 5.30
N GLY A 148 -4.46 6.47 6.55
CA GLY A 148 -3.35 6.52 7.49
C GLY A 148 -3.86 6.39 8.91
N TYR A 149 -2.97 6.59 9.87
CA TYR A 149 -3.32 6.56 11.29
C TYR A 149 -2.43 7.48 12.09
N HIS A 150 -2.95 7.91 13.23
CA HIS A 150 -2.10 8.38 14.32
C HIS A 150 -2.12 7.35 15.44
N GLN A 151 -1.01 7.26 16.17
CA GLN A 151 -0.90 6.46 17.37
C GLN A 151 -0.50 7.39 18.52
N ASP A 152 -1.34 7.46 19.56
CA ASP A 152 -0.98 8.21 20.77
C ASP A 152 0.11 7.45 21.52
N ASN A 153 1.19 8.11 21.92
CA ASN A 153 2.26 7.49 22.72
C ASN A 153 1.75 6.88 24.04
N LYS A 154 0.62 7.38 24.57
CA LYS A 154 -0.01 6.85 25.79
C LYS A 154 -1.00 5.72 25.54
N SER A 155 -1.58 5.65 24.35
CA SER A 155 -2.61 4.67 24.01
C SER A 155 -2.05 3.70 22.98
N CYS A 156 -2.10 2.41 23.27
CA CYS A 156 -1.59 1.41 22.34
C CYS A 156 -2.41 1.26 21.05
N ASP A 157 -3.54 1.96 20.93
CA ASP A 157 -4.48 1.89 19.83
C ASP A 157 -4.12 2.88 18.71
N LYS A 158 -4.12 2.38 17.47
CA LYS A 158 -4.03 3.20 16.26
C LYS A 158 -5.41 3.73 15.91
N SER A 159 -5.53 5.04 15.70
CA SER A 159 -6.75 5.66 15.17
C SER A 159 -6.58 5.87 13.68
N TYR A 160 -7.24 5.01 12.90
CA TYR A 160 -7.20 5.09 11.44
C TYR A 160 -8.14 6.19 10.93
N LYS A 161 -7.64 6.95 9.96
CA LYS A 161 -8.35 8.06 9.33
C LYS A 161 -8.15 8.02 7.82
N ILE A 162 -9.16 8.46 7.08
CA ILE A 162 -9.11 8.55 5.62
C ILE A 162 -9.07 10.02 5.24
N LEU A 163 -8.00 10.44 4.56
CA LEU A 163 -7.93 11.75 3.93
C LEU A 163 -8.61 11.64 2.56
N SER A 164 -9.52 12.57 2.29
CA SER A 164 -10.20 12.76 1.02
C SER A 164 -9.77 14.11 0.47
N TYR A 165 -9.35 14.14 -0.80
CA TYR A 165 -8.91 15.36 -1.47
C TYR A 165 -9.30 15.37 -2.94
N LYS A 166 -9.56 16.55 -3.49
CA LYS A 166 -9.74 16.72 -4.94
C LYS A 166 -8.40 16.84 -5.63
N GLY A 167 -8.23 16.14 -6.75
CA GLY A 167 -7.07 16.33 -7.60
C GLY A 167 -6.99 17.77 -8.12
N TYR A 168 -5.77 18.27 -8.31
CA TYR A 168 -5.53 19.68 -8.63
C TYR A 168 -6.29 20.18 -9.88
N ASN A 169 -6.53 19.31 -10.86
CA ASN A 169 -7.20 19.66 -12.11
C ASN A 169 -8.74 19.81 -11.99
N TYR A 170 -9.31 19.62 -10.79
CA TYR A 170 -10.76 19.54 -10.59
C TYR A 170 -11.36 20.69 -9.76
N GLY A 171 -10.63 21.80 -9.57
CA GLY A 171 -11.12 23.02 -8.93
C GLY A 171 -10.38 23.36 -7.62
N ASP A 172 -11.08 24.03 -6.70
CA ASP A 172 -10.52 24.40 -5.40
C ASP A 172 -10.14 23.15 -4.58
N GLN A 173 -8.98 23.21 -3.92
CA GLN A 173 -8.51 22.13 -3.06
C GLN A 173 -9.42 21.99 -1.84
N GLU A 174 -10.27 20.96 -1.84
CA GLU A 174 -11.09 20.59 -0.69
C GLU A 174 -10.49 19.36 -0.01
N PHE A 175 -10.20 19.49 1.28
CA PHE A 175 -9.73 18.40 2.12
C PHE A 175 -10.79 18.03 3.15
N LYS A 176 -11.11 16.74 3.21
CA LYS A 176 -11.99 16.16 4.23
C LYS A 176 -11.29 14.99 4.88
N ILE A 177 -11.54 14.77 6.17
CA ILE A 177 -11.01 13.61 6.89
C ILE A 177 -12.16 12.83 7.50
N TYR A 178 -12.12 11.52 7.30
CA TYR A 178 -13.00 10.58 7.95
C TYR A 178 -12.26 9.92 9.11
N ASP A 179 -12.81 10.01 10.31
CA ASP A 179 -12.32 9.25 11.45
C ASP A 179 -13.09 7.92 11.52
N ILE A 180 -12.37 6.81 11.39
CA ILE A 180 -12.97 5.46 11.37
C ILE A 180 -13.63 5.12 12.72
N LYS A 181 -13.08 5.63 13.82
CA LYS A 181 -13.55 5.39 15.19
C LYS A 181 -14.84 6.15 15.46
N SER A 182 -14.89 7.45 15.15
CA SER A 182 -16.10 8.26 15.35
C SER A 182 -17.13 8.08 14.23
N ASN A 183 -16.74 7.45 13.13
CA ASN A 183 -17.60 7.16 11.98
C ASN A 183 -18.19 8.44 11.34
N SER A 184 -17.36 9.48 11.23
CA SER A 184 -17.79 10.80 10.78
C SER A 184 -16.77 11.48 9.88
N TRP A 185 -17.27 12.16 8.84
CA TRP A 185 -16.50 13.11 8.05
C TRP A 185 -16.44 14.47 8.75
N ARG A 186 -15.32 15.16 8.58
CA ARG A 186 -15.23 16.60 8.83
C ARG A 186 -14.34 17.27 7.78
N ASN A 187 -14.57 18.54 7.55
CA ASN A 187 -13.70 19.35 6.72
C ASN A 187 -12.37 19.59 7.44
N LEU A 188 -11.30 19.65 6.66
CA LEU A 188 -9.97 20.00 7.14
C LEU A 188 -9.63 21.41 6.67
N ASP A 189 -9.51 22.33 7.62
CA ASP A 189 -8.97 23.67 7.39
C ASP A 189 -7.44 23.59 7.45
N VAL A 190 -6.87 22.96 6.44
CA VAL A 190 -5.42 22.86 6.26
C VAL A 190 -4.95 23.94 5.32
N THR A 191 -3.80 24.52 5.59
CA THR A 191 -3.14 25.41 4.63
C THR A 191 -2.98 24.60 3.35
N PRO A 192 -3.58 25.03 2.22
CA PRO A 192 -3.45 24.33 0.97
C PRO A 192 -1.97 24.12 0.70
N ILE A 193 -1.63 22.96 0.16
CA ILE A 193 -0.35 22.82 -0.52
C ILE A 193 -0.33 23.98 -1.53
N PRO A 194 0.70 24.85 -1.53
CA PRO A 194 0.66 26.09 -2.29
C PRO A 194 0.19 25.86 -3.75
N SER A 195 -0.50 26.82 -4.35
CA SER A 195 -1.18 26.69 -5.65
C SER A 195 -0.23 26.53 -6.86
N ASN A 196 0.98 26.07 -6.64
CA ASN A 196 2.00 25.72 -7.59
C ASN A 196 2.28 24.21 -7.56
N TYR A 197 1.73 23.42 -6.64
CA TYR A 197 1.99 21.97 -6.61
C TYR A 197 0.97 21.17 -7.40
N PHE A 198 1.43 20.35 -8.34
CA PHE A 198 0.61 19.33 -9.00
C PHE A 198 1.00 17.93 -8.51
N THR A 199 0.01 17.09 -8.20
CA THR A 199 0.25 15.66 -7.93
C THR A 199 0.61 14.95 -9.23
N CYS A 200 1.82 14.40 -9.32
CA CYS A 200 2.32 13.84 -10.59
C CYS A 200 2.06 12.35 -10.78
N SER A 201 1.69 11.64 -9.70
CA SER A 201 1.49 10.20 -9.73
C SER A 201 0.20 9.79 -9.03
N ASP A 202 -0.50 8.84 -9.64
CA ASP A 202 -1.60 8.11 -9.00
C ASP A 202 -1.11 7.18 -7.87
N TYR A 203 0.20 6.97 -7.73
CA TYR A 203 0.76 6.06 -6.74
C TYR A 203 1.18 6.78 -5.47
N ARG A 204 0.69 6.27 -4.34
CA ARG A 204 0.92 6.79 -2.98
C ARG A 204 1.27 5.63 -2.08
N VAL A 205 2.08 5.90 -1.06
CA VAL A 205 2.48 4.89 -0.07
C VAL A 205 2.16 5.36 1.34
N SER A 206 1.97 4.41 2.25
CA SER A 206 1.87 4.66 3.69
C SER A 206 3.15 4.20 4.36
N LEU A 207 3.76 5.05 5.18
CA LEU A 207 4.88 4.69 6.05
C LEU A 207 4.61 5.20 7.47
N LYS A 208 4.59 4.28 8.44
CA LYS A 208 4.37 4.59 9.87
C LYS A 208 3.14 5.46 10.13
N GLY A 209 2.07 5.20 9.39
CA GLY A 209 0.78 5.89 9.52
C GLY A 209 0.63 7.18 8.70
N ASN A 210 1.73 7.74 8.20
CA ASN A 210 1.70 8.90 7.32
C ASN A 210 1.66 8.47 5.86
N THR A 211 1.05 9.30 5.02
CA THR A 211 0.91 9.04 3.59
C THR A 211 1.84 9.93 2.79
N TYR A 212 2.45 9.38 1.73
CA TYR A 212 3.48 10.04 0.93
C TYR A 212 3.21 9.87 -0.56
N TRP A 213 3.41 10.93 -1.34
CA TRP A 213 3.30 10.91 -2.79
C TRP A 213 4.14 12.01 -3.44
N PHE A 214 4.40 11.85 -4.74
CA PHE A 214 5.10 12.85 -5.53
C PHE A 214 4.22 14.05 -5.84
N ALA A 215 4.81 15.24 -5.76
CA ALA A 215 4.23 16.47 -6.26
C ALA A 215 5.30 17.32 -6.92
N TYR A 216 4.90 18.09 -7.92
CA TYR A 216 5.79 18.99 -8.64
C TYR A 216 5.44 20.43 -8.35
N ASP A 217 6.45 21.18 -7.94
CA ASP A 217 6.39 22.61 -7.73
C ASP A 217 6.57 23.35 -9.07
N LEU A 218 5.54 24.02 -9.56
CA LEU A 218 5.62 24.85 -10.77
C LEU A 218 6.51 26.08 -10.64
N LYS A 219 6.64 26.62 -9.42
CA LYS A 219 7.38 27.87 -9.20
C LYS A 219 8.87 27.59 -9.16
N ASP A 220 9.24 26.51 -8.48
CA ASP A 220 10.63 26.06 -8.36
C ASP A 220 11.02 25.11 -9.50
N GLU A 221 10.06 24.73 -10.36
CA GLU A 221 10.19 23.74 -11.45
C GLU A 221 10.85 22.45 -10.96
N GLN A 222 10.40 21.94 -9.81
CA GLN A 222 11.07 20.84 -9.12
C GLN A 222 10.10 19.80 -8.57
N LEU A 223 10.42 18.53 -8.84
CA LEU A 223 9.78 17.39 -8.20
C LEU A 223 10.16 17.27 -6.71
N GLY A 224 9.17 17.02 -5.87
CA GLY A 224 9.34 16.73 -4.44
C GLY A 224 8.38 15.66 -3.97
N LEU A 225 8.42 15.40 -2.66
CA LEU A 225 7.46 14.56 -1.97
C LEU A 225 6.58 15.41 -1.06
N ILE A 226 5.30 15.05 -0.99
CA ILE A 226 4.38 15.59 0.00
C ILE A 226 4.03 14.45 0.94
N SER A 227 4.09 14.73 2.23
CA SER A 227 3.53 13.86 3.25
C SER A 227 2.27 14.49 3.85
N PHE A 228 1.36 13.64 4.32
CA PHE A 228 0.30 14.05 5.22
C PHE A 228 0.46 13.33 6.56
N ASP A 229 0.65 14.12 7.62
CA ASP A 229 0.76 13.63 8.98
C ASP A 229 -0.63 13.57 9.63
N TYR A 230 -1.09 12.37 9.99
CA TYR A 230 -2.41 12.17 10.59
C TYR A 230 -2.48 12.53 12.08
N THR A 231 -1.33 12.76 12.70
CA THR A 231 -1.18 13.21 14.09
C THR A 231 -1.42 14.71 14.18
N THR A 232 -0.73 15.48 13.34
CA THR A 232 -0.86 16.94 13.30
C THR A 232 -1.92 17.43 12.30
N GLU A 233 -2.38 16.53 11.41
CA GLU A 233 -3.31 16.79 10.31
C GLU A 233 -2.82 17.88 9.38
N ARG A 234 -1.54 17.80 9.00
CA ARG A 234 -0.88 18.81 8.16
C ARG A 234 -0.10 18.15 7.04
N PHE A 235 0.02 18.90 5.95
CA PHE A 235 0.93 18.57 4.88
C PHE A 235 2.35 19.04 5.20
N GLU A 236 3.34 18.23 4.86
CA GLU A 236 4.75 18.63 4.89
C GLU A 236 5.38 18.40 3.52
N ARG A 237 6.28 19.31 3.12
CA ARG A 237 7.09 19.18 1.90
C ARG A 237 8.39 18.50 2.26
N LEU A 238 8.75 17.49 1.48
CA LEU A 238 9.99 16.74 1.61
C LEU A 238 10.79 16.86 0.31
N TRP A 239 12.09 17.09 0.46
CA TRP A 239 13.00 17.19 -0.65
C TRP A 239 13.45 15.80 -1.10
N LEU A 240 13.58 15.64 -2.41
CA LEU A 240 14.17 14.45 -3.03
C LEU A 240 15.71 14.55 -2.99
N PRO A 241 16.42 13.41 -3.11
CA PRO A 241 17.89 13.40 -3.17
C PRO A 241 18.47 14.11 -4.39
N PHE A 242 17.62 14.52 -5.33
CA PHE A 242 17.99 15.00 -6.65
C PHE A 242 17.01 16.10 -7.10
N GLN A 243 17.46 16.95 -8.01
CA GLN A 243 16.61 17.89 -8.72
C GLN A 243 16.18 17.24 -10.04
N CYS A 244 14.88 17.27 -10.32
CA CYS A 244 14.29 16.53 -11.43
C CYS A 244 13.09 17.29 -11.99
N ASP A 245 13.07 17.45 -13.32
CA ASP A 245 11.92 17.93 -14.08
C ASP A 245 11.00 16.74 -14.43
N ILE A 246 9.68 16.95 -14.49
CA ILE A 246 8.68 15.93 -14.83
C ILE A 246 8.94 15.32 -16.22
N SER A 247 9.37 16.12 -17.20
CA SER A 247 9.32 15.71 -18.61
C SER A 247 10.36 14.66 -19.02
N ASP A 248 11.36 14.40 -18.17
CA ASP A 248 12.57 13.69 -18.57
C ASP A 248 12.85 12.41 -17.75
N HIS A 249 11.98 11.99 -16.83
CA HIS A 249 12.35 10.99 -15.83
C HIS A 249 11.21 10.05 -15.47
N ASP A 250 11.52 8.75 -15.38
CA ASP A 250 10.60 7.79 -14.77
C ASP A 250 10.96 7.66 -13.28
N TYR A 251 10.00 7.95 -12.42
CA TYR A 251 10.16 7.83 -10.98
C TYR A 251 9.04 7.01 -10.34
N SER A 252 9.39 6.31 -9.27
CA SER A 252 8.48 5.46 -8.51
C SER A 252 8.79 5.55 -7.03
N LEU A 253 7.75 5.39 -6.19
CA LEU A 253 7.85 5.43 -4.73
C LEU A 253 7.48 4.06 -4.16
N SER A 254 8.20 3.62 -3.15
CA SER A 254 7.93 2.37 -2.42
C SER A 254 8.33 2.50 -0.94
N VAL A 255 7.99 1.49 -0.15
CA VAL A 255 8.34 1.35 1.26
C VAL A 255 9.20 0.10 1.42
N VAL A 256 10.32 0.24 2.14
CA VAL A 256 11.27 -0.86 2.38
C VAL A 256 11.17 -1.28 3.83
N GLY A 257 10.73 -2.53 4.04
CA GLY A 257 10.63 -3.16 5.35
C GLY A 257 9.71 -2.45 6.34
N GLU A 258 8.71 -1.68 5.87
CA GLU A 258 7.82 -0.84 6.70
C GLU A 258 8.56 0.25 7.51
N GLU A 259 9.83 0.54 7.19
CA GLU A 259 10.68 1.43 7.99
C GLU A 259 11.25 2.63 7.21
N LYS A 260 11.42 2.49 5.90
CA LYS A 260 12.07 3.49 5.04
C LYS A 260 11.26 3.76 3.78
N LEU A 261 11.34 4.98 3.24
CA LEU A 261 10.89 5.25 1.88
C LEU A 261 12.00 4.88 0.90
N SER A 262 11.59 4.46 -0.30
CA SER A 262 12.48 4.21 -1.41
C SER A 262 11.98 4.88 -2.67
N VAL A 263 12.89 5.50 -3.40
CA VAL A 263 12.63 6.13 -4.70
C VAL A 263 13.46 5.42 -5.74
N LEU A 264 12.78 4.90 -6.76
CA LEU A 264 13.41 4.45 -7.99
C LEU A 264 13.39 5.62 -8.97
N LEU A 265 14.55 5.96 -9.51
CA LEU A 265 14.73 6.99 -10.51
C LEU A 265 15.37 6.40 -11.77
N GLN A 266 14.80 6.69 -12.92
CA GLN A 266 15.41 6.44 -14.22
C GLN A 266 15.50 7.76 -14.98
N LEU A 267 16.73 8.23 -15.20
CA LEU A 267 16.98 9.42 -16.00
C LEU A 267 16.74 9.13 -17.49
N LYS A 268 16.28 10.14 -18.25
CA LYS A 268 16.22 10.06 -19.71
C LYS A 268 17.55 9.58 -20.26
N ASP A 269 17.49 8.63 -21.18
CA ASP A 269 18.66 8.07 -21.88
C ASP A 269 19.69 7.34 -20.99
N ALA A 270 19.46 7.22 -19.67
CA ALA A 270 20.31 6.43 -18.80
C ALA A 270 19.98 4.93 -18.94
N PRO A 271 20.99 4.06 -19.09
CA PRO A 271 20.78 2.60 -19.16
C PRO A 271 20.45 2.00 -17.79
N ARG A 272 20.62 2.78 -16.71
CA ARG A 272 20.51 2.31 -15.33
C ARG A 272 19.40 3.04 -14.57
N ARG A 273 18.75 2.29 -13.70
CA ARG A 273 17.82 2.80 -12.69
C ARG A 273 18.55 2.91 -11.37
N GLU A 274 18.40 4.05 -10.70
CA GLU A 274 18.95 4.31 -9.39
C GLU A 274 17.91 4.01 -8.32
N ILE A 275 18.31 3.31 -7.27
CA ILE A 275 17.47 3.06 -6.09
C ILE A 275 18.02 3.90 -4.94
N TRP A 276 17.19 4.82 -4.44
CA TRP A 276 17.48 5.69 -3.31
C TRP A 276 16.61 5.29 -2.13
N ILE A 277 17.16 5.31 -0.93
CA ILE A 277 16.40 5.06 0.30
C ILE A 277 16.62 6.17 1.31
N THR A 278 15.63 6.38 2.17
CA THR A 278 15.80 7.26 3.31
C THR A 278 16.75 6.64 4.33
N ASN A 279 17.56 7.47 4.98
CA ASN A 279 18.23 7.06 6.21
C ASN A 279 17.19 6.89 7.33
N LYS A 280 17.61 6.40 8.50
CA LYS A 280 16.75 6.49 9.68
C LYS A 280 16.37 7.95 9.87
N MET A 281 15.07 8.23 9.95
CA MET A 281 14.58 9.56 10.31
C MET A 281 15.26 9.95 11.62
N ASP A 282 15.91 11.11 11.60
CA ASP A 282 16.39 11.74 12.80
C ASP A 282 15.21 12.50 13.42
N ASP A 283 14.76 12.02 14.58
CA ASP A 283 13.62 12.58 15.31
C ASP A 283 13.88 14.04 15.74
N GLU A 284 15.14 14.48 15.78
CA GLU A 284 15.53 15.83 16.21
C GLU A 284 15.46 16.86 15.07
N THR A 285 15.87 16.50 13.86
CA THR A 285 15.97 17.45 12.73
C THR A 285 14.74 17.47 11.84
N LYS A 286 13.90 16.43 11.86
CA LYS A 286 12.78 16.22 10.91
C LYS A 286 13.20 16.30 9.43
N GLU A 287 14.50 16.33 9.14
CA GLU A 287 15.01 16.40 7.78
C GLU A 287 15.23 14.98 7.25
N MET A 288 14.51 14.68 6.16
CA MET A 288 14.64 13.40 5.50
C MET A 288 15.92 13.36 4.68
N SER A 289 16.96 12.69 5.18
CA SER A 289 18.18 12.45 4.43
C SER A 289 18.07 11.16 3.60
N TRP A 290 18.66 11.21 2.40
CA TRP A 290 18.62 10.13 1.43
C TRP A 290 20.02 9.60 1.16
N ARG A 291 20.09 8.31 0.81
CA ARG A 291 21.31 7.71 0.28
C ARG A 291 20.99 6.82 -0.91
N LYS A 292 21.88 6.82 -1.89
CA LYS A 292 21.83 5.88 -3.01
C LYS A 292 22.19 4.49 -2.48
N LEU A 293 21.32 3.51 -2.72
CA LEU A 293 21.49 2.15 -2.24
C LEU A 293 22.27 1.30 -3.26
N PHE A 294 21.78 1.23 -4.49
CA PHE A 294 22.45 0.60 -5.63
C PHE A 294 21.86 1.10 -6.96
N GLU A 295 22.47 0.69 -8.07
CA GLU A 295 21.95 0.88 -9.43
C GLU A 295 21.69 -0.48 -10.08
N VAL A 296 20.71 -0.54 -10.98
CA VAL A 296 20.46 -1.72 -11.80
C VAL A 296 20.37 -1.37 -13.27
N GLU A 297 20.94 -2.20 -14.13
CA GLU A 297 20.77 -2.09 -15.56
C GLU A 297 19.47 -2.77 -15.98
N VAL A 298 18.53 -2.00 -16.52
CA VAL A 298 17.27 -2.53 -17.05
C VAL A 298 17.23 -2.28 -18.54
N GLY A 299 17.20 -3.37 -19.32
CA GLY A 299 17.24 -3.32 -20.78
C GLY A 299 16.29 -2.26 -21.37
N THR A 300 16.84 -1.44 -22.26
CA THR A 300 16.40 -0.10 -22.69
C THR A 300 15.10 0.01 -23.52
N ARG A 301 14.08 -0.85 -23.33
CA ARG A 301 12.93 -0.87 -24.28
C ARG A 301 11.52 -1.02 -23.73
N TYR A 302 11.26 -0.74 -22.46
CA TYR A 302 9.90 -0.83 -21.95
C TYR A 302 9.55 0.41 -21.11
N TYR A 303 8.64 1.22 -21.66
CA TYR A 303 8.10 2.46 -21.10
C TYR A 303 7.62 2.22 -19.67
N MET A 304 8.37 2.67 -18.68
CA MET A 304 7.92 2.60 -17.30
C MET A 304 7.21 3.91 -16.98
N TRP A 305 5.97 4.07 -17.42
CA TRP A 305 5.16 5.24 -17.04
C TRP A 305 5.27 5.48 -15.52
N SER A 306 5.81 6.64 -15.15
CA SER A 306 6.03 7.11 -13.78
C SER A 306 4.92 6.68 -12.80
N GLY A 307 5.29 6.26 -11.59
CA GLY A 307 4.33 5.91 -10.55
C GLY A 307 3.91 4.44 -10.51
N ARG A 308 4.85 3.51 -10.73
CA ARG A 308 4.59 2.07 -10.55
C ARG A 308 5.27 1.55 -9.28
N PRO A 309 4.62 0.68 -8.50
CA PRO A 309 5.28 0.08 -7.35
C PRO A 309 6.46 -0.79 -7.76
N PHE A 310 7.41 -0.87 -6.86
CA PHE A 310 8.55 -1.77 -6.91
C PHE A 310 8.86 -2.24 -5.49
N LEU A 311 9.54 -3.37 -5.35
CA LEU A 311 10.03 -3.86 -4.06
C LEU A 311 11.54 -3.76 -4.03
N VAL A 312 12.12 -3.55 -2.85
CA VAL A 312 13.57 -3.55 -2.65
C VAL A 312 13.93 -4.47 -1.50
N ASP A 313 14.88 -5.36 -1.76
CA ASP A 313 15.62 -6.09 -0.75
C ASP A 313 16.95 -5.37 -0.49
N GLU A 314 17.10 -4.77 0.69
CA GLU A 314 18.30 -4.01 1.06
C GLU A 314 19.53 -4.91 1.24
N GLU A 315 19.35 -6.12 1.76
CA GLU A 315 20.44 -7.04 2.07
C GLU A 315 21.02 -7.69 0.81
N LYS A 316 20.11 -8.15 -0.08
CA LYS A 316 20.48 -8.81 -1.32
C LYS A 316 20.69 -7.85 -2.49
N LYS A 317 20.34 -6.57 -2.31
CA LYS A 317 20.34 -5.55 -3.37
C LYS A 317 19.54 -5.99 -4.59
N ILE A 318 18.33 -6.48 -4.32
CA ILE A 318 17.38 -6.89 -5.36
C ILE A 318 16.30 -5.84 -5.48
N VAL A 319 15.92 -5.51 -6.71
CA VAL A 319 14.70 -4.77 -7.01
C VAL A 319 13.73 -5.68 -7.76
N VAL A 320 12.47 -5.67 -7.33
CA VAL A 320 11.39 -6.32 -8.05
C VAL A 320 10.54 -5.24 -8.69
N CYS A 321 10.50 -5.20 -10.01
CA CYS A 321 9.71 -4.24 -10.79
C CYS A 321 8.58 -4.97 -11.52
N CYS A 322 7.45 -4.30 -11.70
CA CYS A 322 6.36 -4.80 -12.51
C CYS A 322 6.28 -4.01 -13.82
N GLU A 323 6.27 -4.72 -14.94
CA GLU A 323 6.28 -4.15 -16.29
C GLU A 323 5.12 -4.75 -17.08
N LYS A 324 4.40 -3.93 -17.86
CA LYS A 324 3.40 -4.44 -18.82
C LYS A 324 4.10 -4.65 -20.15
N CYS A 325 4.09 -5.89 -20.61
CA CYS A 325 4.60 -6.29 -21.90
C CYS A 325 3.43 -6.59 -22.85
N GLN A 326 3.60 -6.34 -24.15
CA GLN A 326 2.68 -6.88 -25.15
C GLN A 326 3.22 -8.22 -25.66
N LYS A 327 2.42 -9.28 -25.55
CA LYS A 327 2.75 -10.59 -26.13
C LYS A 327 1.60 -11.04 -27.03
N LYS A 328 1.87 -11.26 -28.32
CA LYS A 328 0.87 -11.67 -29.32
C LYS A 328 -0.41 -10.81 -29.33
N SER A 329 -0.25 -9.48 -29.22
CA SER A 329 -1.34 -8.50 -29.18
C SER A 329 -2.26 -8.55 -27.94
N GLN A 330 -1.86 -9.27 -26.89
CA GLN A 330 -2.51 -9.22 -25.57
C GLN A 330 -1.59 -8.53 -24.56
N PRO A 331 -2.12 -7.68 -23.67
CA PRO A 331 -1.34 -7.14 -22.57
C PRO A 331 -1.08 -8.23 -21.53
N VAL A 332 0.20 -8.39 -21.18
CA VAL A 332 0.66 -9.34 -20.18
C VAL A 332 1.51 -8.59 -19.17
N ILE A 333 1.30 -8.90 -17.91
CA ILE A 333 2.15 -8.39 -16.84
C ILE A 333 3.42 -9.24 -16.76
N THR A 334 4.57 -8.63 -16.56
CA THR A 334 5.83 -9.29 -16.23
C THR A 334 6.36 -8.72 -14.91
N VAL A 335 6.77 -9.59 -13.99
CA VAL A 335 7.44 -9.17 -12.75
C VAL A 335 8.92 -9.46 -12.92
N SER A 336 9.72 -8.43 -13.15
CA SER A 336 11.18 -8.57 -13.30
C SER A 336 11.86 -8.49 -11.94
N MET A 337 12.77 -9.42 -11.67
CA MET A 337 13.67 -9.36 -10.53
C MET A 337 15.06 -9.00 -11.04
N VAL A 338 15.62 -7.91 -10.55
CA VAL A 338 16.93 -7.43 -10.98
C VAL A 338 17.80 -7.29 -9.74
N GLU A 339 18.90 -8.03 -9.73
CA GLU A 339 19.91 -7.95 -8.69
C GLU A 339 21.00 -6.97 -9.14
N ALA A 340 21.60 -6.25 -8.20
CA ALA A 340 22.73 -5.38 -8.49
C ALA A 340 23.89 -6.19 -9.10
N ASP A 341 24.55 -5.63 -10.11
CA ASP A 341 25.76 -6.18 -10.75
C ASP A 341 25.62 -7.55 -11.46
N SER A 342 24.40 -8.12 -11.57
CA SER A 342 24.12 -9.35 -12.32
C SER A 342 23.13 -9.12 -13.47
N ASN A 343 23.16 -10.01 -14.48
CA ASN A 343 22.17 -9.95 -15.57
C ASN A 343 20.77 -10.18 -15.01
N ALA A 344 19.84 -9.27 -15.32
CA ALA A 344 18.45 -9.31 -14.85
C ALA A 344 17.81 -10.70 -14.98
N THR A 345 17.47 -11.32 -13.85
CA THR A 345 16.72 -12.58 -13.83
C THR A 345 15.22 -12.28 -14.00
N ARG A 346 14.75 -12.35 -15.23
CA ARG A 346 13.34 -12.11 -15.54
C ARG A 346 12.51 -13.34 -15.22
N VAL A 347 11.57 -13.19 -14.30
CA VAL A 347 10.56 -14.21 -14.03
C VAL A 347 9.26 -13.79 -14.71
N TYR A 348 8.72 -14.65 -15.57
CA TYR A 348 7.52 -14.32 -16.33
C TYR A 348 6.29 -14.83 -15.60
N PHE A 349 5.45 -13.93 -15.13
CA PHE A 349 4.16 -14.25 -14.52
C PHE A 349 3.03 -13.77 -15.42
N PRO A 350 2.51 -14.63 -16.32
CA PRO A 350 1.51 -14.21 -17.27
C PRO A 350 0.17 -13.96 -16.57
N VAL A 351 -0.07 -12.73 -16.13
CA VAL A 351 -1.43 -12.28 -15.82
C VAL A 351 -2.05 -11.75 -17.10
N VAL A 352 -3.11 -12.43 -17.57
CA VAL A 352 -3.84 -12.02 -18.78
C VAL A 352 -4.87 -10.97 -18.38
N THR A 353 -4.64 -9.73 -18.79
CA THR A 353 -5.66 -8.67 -18.71
C THR A 353 -6.29 -8.54 -20.10
N MET A 354 -7.60 -8.71 -20.29
CA MET A 354 -8.26 -8.46 -21.58
C MET A 354 -8.70 -6.99 -21.77
N THR A 355 -8.50 -6.11 -20.76
CA THR A 355 -8.82 -4.68 -20.82
C THR A 355 -7.59 -3.80 -21.10
N SER A 356 -7.86 -2.56 -21.53
CA SER A 356 -6.86 -1.49 -21.67
C SER A 356 -6.35 -0.96 -20.33
N TYR A 357 -7.06 -1.21 -19.22
CA TYR A 357 -6.68 -0.73 -17.90
C TYR A 357 -5.36 -1.36 -17.43
N TRP A 358 -4.59 -0.59 -16.67
CA TRP A 358 -3.37 -1.12 -16.07
C TRP A 358 -3.72 -1.85 -14.78
N PRO A 359 -3.19 -3.06 -14.57
CA PRO A 359 -3.27 -3.71 -13.28
C PRO A 359 -2.79 -2.77 -12.17
N HIS A 360 -3.58 -2.63 -11.12
CA HIS A 360 -3.11 -1.99 -9.90
C HIS A 360 -2.26 -3.01 -9.15
N PHE A 361 -1.04 -2.59 -8.88
CA PHE A 361 -0.08 -3.32 -8.08
C PHE A 361 -0.03 -2.69 -6.70
N VAL A 362 -0.11 -3.52 -5.68
CA VAL A 362 0.07 -3.08 -4.31
C VAL A 362 1.00 -4.06 -3.64
N ASP A 363 2.05 -3.51 -3.03
CA ASP A 363 2.84 -4.26 -2.08
C ASP A 363 2.02 -4.43 -0.80
N TYR A 364 1.43 -5.60 -0.62
CA TYR A 364 0.56 -5.89 0.50
C TYR A 364 1.29 -6.71 1.55
N VAL A 365 1.27 -6.21 2.77
CA VAL A 365 1.78 -6.89 3.95
C VAL A 365 0.60 -7.43 4.76
N PRO A 366 0.36 -8.76 4.79
CA PRO A 366 -0.70 -9.37 5.59
C PRO A 366 -0.60 -8.99 7.07
N SER A 367 -1.75 -8.65 7.67
CA SER A 367 -1.82 -8.19 9.05
C SER A 367 -3.05 -8.71 9.77
N LEU A 368 -2.91 -8.95 11.07
CA LEU A 368 -4.02 -9.27 11.98
C LEU A 368 -4.70 -8.01 12.56
N ILE A 369 -4.32 -6.82 12.09
CA ILE A 369 -4.94 -5.54 12.50
C ILE A 369 -6.45 -5.57 12.25
N GLN A 370 -7.20 -5.14 13.24
CA GLN A 370 -8.65 -5.06 13.17
C GLN A 370 -9.11 -3.68 12.71
N ILE A 371 -10.16 -3.67 11.90
CA ILE A 371 -10.86 -2.42 11.55
C ILE A 371 -11.74 -2.04 12.73
N GLN A 372 -11.53 -0.85 13.30
CA GLN A 372 -12.35 -0.35 14.40
C GLN A 372 -13.82 -0.26 13.96
N GLN A 373 -14.68 -0.99 14.67
CA GLN A 373 -16.13 -0.89 14.54
C GLN A 373 -16.66 0.04 15.62
N SER A 374 -17.68 0.83 15.29
CA SER A 374 -18.38 1.62 16.31
C SER A 374 -19.08 0.67 17.29
N GLU A 375 -19.13 1.03 18.58
CA GLU A 375 -19.75 0.22 19.66
C GLU A 375 -21.20 -0.21 19.36
N ALA A 376 -21.90 0.51 18.46
CA ALA A 376 -23.23 0.14 17.98
C ALA A 376 -23.28 -1.18 17.19
N ASN A 377 -22.20 -1.53 16.47
CA ASN A 377 -22.17 -2.72 15.59
C ASN A 377 -21.66 -3.98 16.30
N GLU A 378 -20.95 -3.85 17.43
CA GLU A 378 -20.49 -5.00 18.22
C GLU A 378 -21.64 -5.80 18.85
N LYS A 379 -22.84 -5.21 18.94
CA LYS A 379 -24.04 -5.91 19.43
C LYS A 379 -24.72 -6.79 18.37
N GLU A 380 -24.53 -6.52 17.08
CA GLU A 380 -25.16 -7.31 16.00
C GLU A 380 -24.29 -8.50 15.55
N LEU A 381 -22.97 -8.45 15.73
CA LEU A 381 -22.09 -9.59 15.38
C LEU A 381 -22.00 -10.68 16.46
N ASN A 382 -22.48 -10.40 17.67
CA ASN A 382 -22.46 -11.30 18.83
C ASN A 382 -23.83 -11.95 19.12
N SER A 383 -24.81 -11.73 18.24
CA SER A 383 -26.12 -12.42 18.20
C SER A 383 -26.19 -13.34 16.99
#